data_AF-A0A966XHM4-F1
#
_entry.id   AF-A0A966XHM4-F1
#
_cell.length_a   1.000
_cell.length_b   1.000
_cell.length_c   1.000
_cell.angle_alpha   90.00
_cell.angle_beta   90.00
_cell.angle_gamma   90.00
#
_symmetry.space_group_name_H-M   'P 1'
#
loop_
_entity.id
_entity.type
_entity.pdbx_description
1 polymer ?
#
loop_
_entity_poly.entity_id
_entity_poly.type
_entity_poly.pdbx_seq_one_letter_code
_entity_poly.pdbx_strand_id
1 'polypeptide(L)'
;MLKLDHIVLAAETLQEGVDYVQDRLGVSLDAGGQHDLFGTHNRLLGLGDCYFEVIARNPLAKPAQRPLWFDLEHFAGPPRVITWLCQTR
;
A
#
# COMPACT_ATOMS: atom_id res chain seq x y z
N MET A 1 12.70 -5.05 21.35
CA MET A 1 11.84 -3.85 21.34
C MET A 1 11.07 -3.86 20.02
N LEU A 2 9.78 -3.54 20.00
CA LEU A 2 9.06 -3.40 18.73
C LEU A 2 9.53 -2.14 18.01
N LYS A 3 9.68 -2.21 16.69
CA LYS A 3 10.01 -1.05 15.85
C LYS A 3 8.93 -0.89 14.78
N LEU A 4 8.55 0.36 14.51
CA LEU A 4 7.66 0.67 13.38
C LEU A 4 8.33 0.23 12.08
N ASP A 5 7.60 -0.52 11.26
CA ASP A 5 8.07 -0.97 9.96
C ASP A 5 7.61 -0.01 8.86
N HIS A 6 6.29 0.17 8.73
CA HIS A 6 5.70 1.09 7.76
C HIS A 6 4.26 1.49 8.09
N ILE A 7 3.82 2.54 7.42
CA ILE A 7 2.43 3.04 7.42
C ILE A 7 1.81 2.69 6.07
N VAL A 8 0.55 2.23 6.07
CA VAL A 8 -0.16 1.78 4.86
C VAL A 8 -1.31 2.72 4.54
N LEU A 9 -1.29 3.24 3.31
CA LEU A 9 -2.40 3.94 2.67
C LEU A 9 -2.99 3.06 1.57
N ALA A 10 -4.31 2.91 1.61
CA ALA A 10 -5.06 2.19 0.60
C ALA A 10 -5.79 3.17 -0.34
N ALA A 11 -5.95 2.76 -1.60
CA ALA A 11 -6.71 3.44 -2.63
C ALA A 11 -7.43 2.41 -3.53
N GLU A 12 -8.47 2.82 -4.26
CA GLU A 12 -9.18 1.92 -5.18
C GLU A 12 -8.29 1.52 -6.37
N THR A 13 -7.44 2.45 -6.81
CA THR A 13 -6.38 2.18 -7.78
C THR A 13 -5.03 2.64 -7.26
N LEU A 14 -3.96 1.96 -7.66
CA LEU A 14 -2.61 2.35 -7.26
C LEU A 14 -2.25 3.75 -7.77
N GLN A 15 -2.70 4.10 -8.99
CA GLN A 15 -2.44 5.42 -9.56
C GLN A 15 -3.12 6.54 -8.76
N GLU A 16 -4.39 6.38 -8.39
CA GLU A 16 -5.10 7.34 -7.53
C GLU A 16 -4.38 7.54 -6.19
N GLY A 17 -3.94 6.45 -5.56
CA GLY A 17 -3.20 6.52 -4.30
C GLY A 17 -1.85 7.25 -4.45
N VAL A 18 -1.14 7.00 -5.55
CA VAL A 18 0.11 7.71 -5.88
C VAL A 18 -0.16 9.19 -6.06
N ASP A 19 -1.10 9.56 -6.92
CA ASP A 19 -1.43 10.96 -7.21
C ASP A 19 -1.81 11.69 -5.91
N TYR A 20 -2.67 11.09 -5.09
CA TYR A 20 -3.07 11.64 -3.80
C TYR A 20 -1.89 11.94 -2.86
N VAL A 21 -0.91 11.03 -2.79
CA VAL A 21 0.26 11.20 -1.92
C VAL A 21 1.23 12.21 -2.50
N GLN A 22 1.52 12.14 -3.79
CA GLN A 22 2.43 13.07 -4.45
C GLN A 22 1.91 14.51 -4.39
N ASP A 23 0.61 14.73 -4.59
CA ASP A 23 -0.01 16.06 -4.51
C ASP A 23 0.09 16.66 -3.09
N ARG A 24 0.09 15.84 -2.05
CA ARG A 24 0.14 16.28 -0.65
C ARG A 24 1.54 16.43 -0.10
N LEU A 25 2.46 15.56 -0.51
CA LEU A 25 3.82 15.51 0.03
C LEU A 25 4.85 16.16 -0.90
N GLY A 26 4.51 16.39 -2.17
CA GLY A 26 5.41 17.01 -3.14
C GLY A 26 6.62 16.15 -3.53
N VAL A 27 6.56 14.84 -3.31
CA VAL A 27 7.64 13.87 -3.59
C VAL A 27 7.10 12.69 -4.40
N SER A 28 7.92 12.16 -5.29
CA SER A 28 7.57 10.97 -6.08
C SER A 28 7.70 9.68 -5.26
N LEU A 29 6.87 8.69 -5.55
CA LEU A 29 6.99 7.35 -4.98
C LEU A 29 7.82 6.45 -5.89
N ASP A 30 8.65 5.61 -5.27
CA ASP A 30 9.42 4.59 -5.95
C ASP A 30 8.55 3.38 -6.31
N ALA A 31 9.00 2.63 -7.31
CA ALA A 31 8.40 1.36 -7.67
C ALA A 31 8.45 0.40 -6.47
N GLY A 32 7.28 -0.11 -6.09
CA GLY A 32 7.15 -1.23 -5.15
C GLY A 32 7.10 -2.57 -5.87
N GLY A 33 6.38 -3.52 -5.29
CA GLY A 33 6.16 -4.87 -5.78
C GLY A 33 4.73 -5.16 -6.24
N GLN A 34 4.59 -6.37 -6.78
CA GLN A 34 3.31 -7.03 -7.05
C GLN A 34 3.23 -8.27 -6.16
N HIS A 35 2.11 -8.46 -5.48
CA HIS A 35 1.88 -9.55 -4.53
C HIS A 35 0.90 -10.55 -5.12
N ASP A 36 1.38 -11.42 -6.02
CA ASP A 36 0.52 -12.36 -6.76
C ASP A 36 -0.38 -13.21 -5.87
N LEU A 37 0.12 -13.66 -4.72
CA LEU A 37 -0.63 -14.48 -3.77
C LEU A 37 -1.81 -13.72 -3.14
N PHE A 38 -1.65 -12.40 -2.96
CA PHE A 38 -2.60 -11.54 -2.26
C PHE A 38 -3.33 -10.57 -3.20
N GLY A 39 -3.10 -10.65 -4.51
CA GLY A 39 -3.83 -9.87 -5.51
C GLY A 39 -3.63 -8.35 -5.40
N THR A 40 -2.53 -7.89 -4.81
CA THR A 40 -2.26 -6.46 -4.59
C THR A 40 -0.97 -6.01 -5.27
N HIS A 41 -0.79 -4.70 -5.39
CA HIS A 41 0.45 -4.07 -5.83
C HIS A 41 0.64 -2.74 -5.09
N ASN A 42 1.89 -2.28 -4.99
CA ASN A 42 2.20 -1.09 -4.21
C ASN A 42 3.23 -0.15 -4.85
N ARG A 43 3.37 1.01 -4.21
CA ARG A 43 4.40 2.04 -4.40
C ARG A 43 4.90 2.46 -3.03
N LEU A 44 6.16 2.85 -2.96
CA LEU A 44 6.85 3.04 -1.68
C LEU A 44 7.46 4.45 -1.62
N LEU A 45 7.47 5.02 -0.43
CA LEU A 45 8.23 6.22 -0.10
C LEU A 45 9.07 5.94 1.15
N GLY A 46 10.39 6.06 1.03
CA GLY A 46 11.29 5.91 2.16
C GLY A 46 11.16 7.08 3.14
N LEU A 47 11.09 6.78 4.45
CA LEU A 47 11.00 7.76 5.53
C LEU A 47 12.22 7.69 6.49
N GLY A 48 13.34 7.13 6.00
CA GLY A 48 14.53 6.86 6.80
C GLY A 48 14.51 5.44 7.36
N ASP A 49 14.10 5.28 8.62
CA ASP A 49 14.16 4.00 9.33
C ASP A 49 12.90 3.12 9.18
N CYS A 50 11.90 3.66 8.48
CA CYS A 50 10.63 3.05 8.07
C CYS A 50 10.22 3.55 6.67
N TYR A 51 9.06 3.13 6.16
CA TYR A 51 8.54 3.58 4.88
C TYR A 51 7.02 3.82 4.88
N PHE A 52 6.54 4.52 3.85
CA PHE A 52 5.13 4.70 3.56
C PHE A 52 4.76 3.83 2.35
N GLU A 53 3.77 2.97 2.52
CA GLU A 53 3.26 2.08 1.48
C GLU A 53 1.92 2.61 0.96
N VAL A 54 1.85 2.83 -0.35
CA VAL A 54 0.58 2.98 -1.06
C VAL A 54 0.26 1.66 -1.71
N ILE A 55 -0.84 1.04 -1.32
CA ILE A 55 -1.26 -0.28 -1.79
C ILE A 55 -2.66 -0.24 -2.38
N ALA A 56 -2.88 -1.01 -3.44
CA ALA A 56 -4.19 -1.20 -4.05
C ALA A 56 -4.35 -2.64 -4.56
N ARG A 57 -5.58 -3.01 -4.92
CA ARG A 57 -5.85 -4.24 -5.66
C ARG A 57 -5.15 -4.17 -7.03
N ASN A 58 -4.44 -5.24 -7.39
CA ASN A 58 -3.85 -5.38 -8.71
C ASN A 58 -4.90 -5.96 -9.69
N PRO A 59 -5.41 -5.18 -10.67
CA PRO A 59 -6.42 -5.67 -11.61
C PRO A 59 -5.87 -6.70 -12.59
N LEU A 60 -4.54 -6.81 -12.73
CA LEU A 60 -3.87 -7.76 -13.62
C LEU A 60 -3.48 -9.07 -12.90
N ALA A 61 -3.65 -9.15 -11.58
CA ALA A 61 -3.36 -10.36 -10.84
C ALA A 61 -4.36 -11.46 -11.19
N LYS A 62 -3.89 -12.71 -11.15
CA LYS A 62 -4.81 -13.87 -11.16
C LYS A 62 -5.78 -13.76 -9.97
N PRO A 63 -7.01 -14.28 -10.08
CA PRO A 63 -7.94 -14.29 -8.97
C PRO A 63 -7.27 -14.84 -7.71
N ALA A 64 -7.25 -14.04 -6.65
CA ALA A 64 -6.64 -14.45 -5.40
C ALA A 64 -7.41 -15.65 -4.84
N GLN A 65 -6.69 -16.69 -4.43
CA GLN A 65 -7.29 -17.85 -3.75
C GLN A 65 -7.53 -17.58 -2.26
N ARG A 66 -7.29 -16.35 -1.81
CA ARG A 66 -7.28 -15.89 -0.43
C ARG A 66 -7.80 -14.45 -0.37
N PRO A 67 -8.26 -13.98 0.80
CA PRO A 67 -8.55 -12.56 1.03
C PRO A 67 -7.37 -11.69 0.60
N LEU A 68 -7.67 -10.51 0.05
CA LEU A 68 -6.60 -9.57 -0.32
C LEU A 68 -5.99 -9.04 0.98
N TRP A 69 -4.74 -8.60 0.90
CA TRP A 69 -4.15 -7.90 2.03
C TRP A 69 -5.00 -6.69 2.41
N PHE A 70 -5.12 -6.47 3.72
CA PHE A 70 -5.83 -5.36 4.31
C PHE A 70 -7.32 -5.23 3.95
N ASP A 71 -7.98 -6.35 3.61
CA ASP A 71 -9.41 -6.38 3.25
C ASP A 71 -9.73 -5.48 2.04
N LEU A 72 -8.77 -5.37 1.11
CA LEU A 72 -8.90 -4.50 -0.06
C LEU A 72 -9.99 -4.97 -1.05
N GLU A 73 -10.52 -6.17 -0.90
CA GLU A 73 -11.73 -6.60 -1.62
C GLU A 73 -12.96 -5.76 -1.29
N HIS A 74 -13.03 -5.19 -0.09
CA HIS A 74 -14.13 -4.36 0.40
C HIS A 74 -13.73 -2.89 0.57
N PHE A 75 -12.49 -2.53 0.21
CA PHE A 75 -12.06 -1.14 0.24
C PHE A 75 -12.78 -0.34 -0.85
N ALA A 76 -13.36 0.77 -0.44
CA ALA A 76 -13.96 1.75 -1.33
C ALA A 76 -13.75 3.17 -0.81
N GLY A 77 -13.93 4.14 -1.70
CA GLY A 77 -13.84 5.56 -1.42
C GLY A 77 -12.42 6.12 -1.49
N PRO A 78 -12.21 7.35 -1.01
CA PRO A 78 -10.98 8.09 -1.25
C PRO A 78 -9.76 7.44 -0.57
N PRO A 79 -8.55 7.71 -1.09
CA PRO A 79 -7.31 7.23 -0.50
C PRO A 79 -7.17 7.64 0.96
N ARG A 80 -6.80 6.69 1.83
CA ARG A 80 -6.64 6.94 3.27
C ARG A 80 -5.65 5.98 3.92
N VAL A 81 -5.01 6.45 4.99
CA VAL A 81 -4.23 5.57 5.88
C VAL A 81 -5.19 4.60 6.55
N ILE A 82 -4.90 3.31 6.44
CA ILE A 82 -5.74 2.24 6.97
C ILE A 82 -5.10 1.49 8.13
N THR A 83 -3.77 1.41 8.19
CA THR A 83 -3.06 0.70 9.26
C THR A 83 -1.56 1.06 9.29
N TRP A 84 -0.84 0.44 10.23
CA TRP A 84 0.61 0.47 10.39
C TRP A 84 1.09 -0.92 10.81
N LEU A 85 2.34 -1.25 10.47
CA LEU A 85 2.96 -2.53 10.81
C LEU A 85 4.17 -2.32 11.73
N CYS A 86 4.39 -3.28 12.64
CA CYS A 86 5.57 -3.34 13.50
C CYS A 86 6.39 -4.58 13.19
N GLN A 87 7.70 -4.41 13.03
CA GLN A 87 8.64 -5.51 12.98
C GLN A 87 8.96 -6.00 14.39
N THR A 88 9.03 -7.33 14.54
CA THR A 88 9.24 -8.02 15.82
C THR A 88 10.60 -8.72 15.91
N ARG A 89 11.35 -8.78 14.81
CA ARG A 89 12.68 -9.38 14.67
C ARG A 89 13.47 -8.62 13.63
#